data_AF-A0A2V1CNC8-F1
#
_entry.id   AF-A0A2V1CNC8-F1
#
_cell.length_a   1.000
_cell.length_b   1.000
_cell.length_c   1.000
_cell.angle_alpha   90.00
_cell.angle_beta   90.00
_cell.angle_gamma   90.00
#
_symmetry.space_group_name_H-M   'P 1'
#
loop_
_entity.id
_entity.type
_entity.pdbx_description
1 polymer ?
#
loop_
_entity_poly.entity_id
_entity_poly.type
_entity_poly.pdbx_seq_one_letter_code
_entity_poly.pdbx_strand_id
1 'polypeptide(L)'
;MANIHEGATLKSKTSDHPCQCAWCFQDEHQGCRGKERVRKHCTSIGQLLAHCGEIVTVLIGPSEAKFVCHKAVLGFWSEFFDAAFYGNMKEAAERTIRLPEEHNTAFEAFVTWAYTGQVNSDLCPEELWALGDRLRSPKFSNAVMYLMFNDYSHGDTFLSTKSVEIAFSKTAESSQLQNFLIEVINSQGPLCKTVLRCEIASPYVRDWQRFIQGGGELVLQIVQKVSLINDTWSGGIDVVNDEELPW
;
A
#
# COMPACT_ATOMS: atom_id res chain seq x y z
N MET A 1 6.82 -15.35 -18.96
CA MET A 1 6.75 -14.38 -17.85
C MET A 1 5.71 -13.36 -18.23
N ALA A 2 4.53 -13.36 -17.61
CA ALA A 2 3.57 -12.28 -17.80
C ALA A 2 4.05 -11.11 -16.93
N ASN A 3 5.08 -10.44 -17.43
CA ASN A 3 5.65 -9.26 -16.81
C ASN A 3 4.64 -8.12 -17.02
N ILE A 4 4.27 -7.40 -15.95
CA ILE A 4 3.60 -6.08 -16.05
C ILE A 4 4.48 -5.07 -16.82
N HIS A 5 5.72 -5.45 -17.16
CA HIS A 5 6.69 -4.62 -17.87
C HIS A 5 6.33 -4.25 -19.31
N GLU A 6 5.42 -4.95 -19.99
CA GLU A 6 5.03 -4.59 -21.37
C GLU A 6 3.54 -4.21 -21.45
N GLY A 7 3.27 -2.92 -21.25
CA GLY A 7 2.04 -2.29 -21.74
C GLY A 7 0.94 -1.97 -20.73
N ALA A 8 1.03 -2.42 -19.47
CA ALA A 8 0.08 -2.02 -18.44
C ALA A 8 0.51 -0.69 -17.79
N THR A 9 0.15 0.43 -18.40
CA THR A 9 0.08 1.72 -17.69
C THR A 9 -1.03 1.62 -16.63
N LEU A 10 -0.68 1.14 -15.43
CA LEU A 10 -1.53 1.31 -14.25
C LEU A 10 -1.74 2.82 -14.06
N LYS A 11 -2.93 3.32 -14.40
CA LYS A 11 -3.25 4.75 -14.39
C LYS A 11 -3.41 5.27 -12.96
N SER A 12 -3.67 4.35 -12.02
CA SER A 12 -3.79 4.61 -10.59
C SER A 12 -2.48 4.91 -9.86
N LYS A 13 -1.32 4.86 -10.54
CA LYS A 13 -0.02 5.15 -9.92
C LYS A 13 -0.04 6.53 -9.25
N THR A 14 0.37 6.56 -8.00
CA THR A 14 0.33 7.75 -7.15
C THR A 14 1.47 8.74 -7.45
N SER A 15 2.30 8.45 -8.46
CA SER A 15 3.41 9.27 -8.94
C SER A 15 3.90 8.78 -10.31
N ASP A 16 4.38 9.71 -11.13
CA ASP A 16 4.77 9.50 -12.54
C ASP A 16 5.89 8.48 -12.77
N HIS A 17 6.64 8.06 -11.73
CA HIS A 17 7.84 7.23 -11.94
C HIS A 17 8.12 6.21 -10.82
N PRO A 18 7.46 5.03 -10.78
CA PRO A 18 8.00 3.88 -10.04
C PRO A 18 9.41 3.57 -10.56
N CYS A 19 10.36 3.19 -9.70
CA CYS A 19 11.63 2.65 -10.20
C CYS A 19 11.30 1.36 -10.94
N GLN A 20 11.50 1.35 -12.26
CA GLN A 20 11.35 0.14 -13.08
C GLN A 20 12.69 -0.60 -13.19
N CYS A 21 13.65 -0.26 -12.33
CA CYS A 21 14.97 -0.84 -12.33
C CYS A 21 14.89 -2.27 -11.77
N ALA A 22 15.24 -3.27 -12.58
CA ALA A 22 15.27 -4.69 -12.16
C ALA A 22 16.23 -4.97 -10.99
N TRP A 23 17.10 -4.01 -10.66
CA TRP A 23 18.12 -4.09 -9.63
C TRP A 23 17.96 -3.01 -8.55
N CYS A 24 16.72 -2.60 -8.24
CA CYS A 24 16.44 -1.60 -7.19
C CYS A 24 17.10 -1.97 -5.84
N PHE A 25 17.28 -3.26 -5.59
CA PHE A 25 17.88 -3.85 -4.39
C PHE A 25 19.42 -3.94 -4.40
N GLN A 26 20.08 -3.66 -5.52
CA GLN A 26 21.56 -3.77 -5.61
C GLN A 26 22.22 -2.42 -5.32
N ASP A 27 23.28 -2.43 -4.51
CA ASP A 27 23.89 -1.20 -3.97
C ASP A 27 24.59 -0.30 -5.01
N GLU A 28 24.98 -0.84 -6.16
CA GLU A 28 25.86 -0.13 -7.10
C GLU A 28 25.16 0.48 -8.34
N HIS A 29 23.83 0.35 -8.47
CA HIS A 29 23.14 0.89 -9.66
C HIS A 29 23.00 2.42 -9.61
N GLN A 30 23.77 3.13 -10.44
CA GLN A 30 23.61 4.56 -10.70
C GLN A 30 22.27 4.86 -11.41
N GLY A 31 21.51 5.86 -10.93
CA GLY A 31 20.23 6.26 -11.54
C GLY A 31 18.98 5.57 -10.97
N CYS A 32 19.12 4.76 -9.91
CA CYS A 32 17.97 4.17 -9.22
C CYS A 32 17.07 5.26 -8.60
N ARG A 33 15.85 5.41 -9.14
CA ARG A 33 14.84 6.37 -8.65
C ARG A 33 14.43 6.11 -7.19
N GLY A 34 14.48 4.84 -6.75
CA GLY A 34 14.21 4.46 -5.36
C GLY A 34 15.23 5.05 -4.39
N LYS A 35 16.53 4.88 -4.68
CA LYS A 35 17.60 5.47 -3.87
C LYS A 35 17.61 6.98 -3.89
N GLU A 36 17.37 7.58 -5.05
CA GLU A 36 17.27 9.04 -5.16
C GLU A 36 16.11 9.59 -4.31
N ARG A 37 14.97 8.90 -4.27
CA ARG A 37 13.85 9.24 -3.39
C ARG A 37 14.26 9.22 -1.92
N VAL A 38 14.91 8.13 -1.47
CA VAL A 38 15.39 8.01 -0.07
C VAL A 38 16.42 9.10 0.25
N ARG A 39 17.38 9.37 -0.65
CA ARG A 39 18.37 10.44 -0.48
C ARG A 39 17.73 11.82 -0.32
N LYS A 40 16.77 12.16 -1.17
CA LYS A 40 16.01 13.41 -1.07
C LYS A 40 15.22 13.48 0.24
N HIS A 41 14.59 12.37 0.64
CA HIS A 41 13.85 12.25 1.89
C HIS A 41 14.74 12.55 3.11
N CYS A 42 15.89 11.87 3.22
CA CYS A 42 16.84 12.08 4.33
C CYS A 42 17.39 13.51 4.35
N THR A 43 17.57 14.13 3.19
CA THR A 43 18.00 15.53 3.10
C THR A 43 16.97 16.48 3.71
N SER A 44 15.67 16.28 3.40
CA SER A 44 14.58 17.05 4.02
C SER A 44 14.56 16.89 5.55
N ILE A 45 14.78 15.67 6.05
CA ILE A 45 14.79 15.40 7.50
C ILE A 45 15.95 16.10 8.20
N GLY A 46 17.16 16.05 7.63
CA GLY A 46 18.32 16.75 8.20
C GLY A 46 18.08 18.26 8.36
N GLN A 47 17.39 18.88 7.40
CA GLN A 47 17.05 20.30 7.46
C GLN A 47 16.01 20.62 8.54
N LEU A 48 14.96 19.78 8.68
CA LEU A 48 13.93 19.96 9.71
C LEU A 48 14.52 19.85 11.11
N LEU A 49 15.31 18.79 11.36
CA LEU A 49 15.89 18.53 12.68
C LEU A 49 16.93 19.58 13.08
N ALA A 50 17.63 20.18 12.13
CA ALA A 50 18.58 21.26 12.40
C ALA A 50 17.93 22.55 12.91
N HIS A 51 16.65 22.80 12.58
CA HIS A 51 15.96 24.06 12.88
C HIS A 51 14.79 23.90 13.85
N CYS A 52 14.30 22.67 14.09
CA CYS A 52 13.11 22.41 14.89
C CYS A 52 13.31 21.19 15.80
N GLY A 53 13.66 21.45 17.06
CA GLY A 53 13.87 20.42 18.08
C GLY A 53 12.66 20.10 18.97
N GLU A 54 11.49 20.70 18.71
CA GLU A 54 10.30 20.45 19.54
C GLU A 54 9.85 18.99 19.41
N ILE A 55 9.68 18.32 20.56
CA ILE A 55 9.22 16.94 20.67
C ILE A 55 7.77 16.89 21.16
N VAL A 56 7.03 15.91 20.66
CA VAL A 56 5.63 15.64 20.95
C VAL A 56 5.46 14.16 21.28
N THR A 57 4.39 13.84 21.99
CA THR A 57 4.01 12.46 22.29
C THR A 57 2.80 12.05 21.45
N VAL A 58 2.85 10.88 20.84
CA VAL A 58 1.70 10.24 20.19
C VAL A 58 1.40 8.93 20.92
N LEU A 59 0.15 8.75 21.34
CA LEU A 59 -0.33 7.56 22.04
C LEU A 59 -1.17 6.74 21.07
N ILE A 60 -0.75 5.51 20.81
CA ILE A 60 -1.34 4.63 19.79
C ILE A 60 -2.07 3.46 20.43
N GLY A 61 -3.25 3.15 19.90
CA GLY A 61 -4.04 1.98 20.30
C GLY A 61 -4.67 2.09 21.69
N PRO A 62 -5.43 1.07 22.10
CA PRO A 62 -6.12 1.05 23.39
C PRO A 62 -5.17 0.95 24.60
N SER A 63 -3.94 0.47 24.39
CA SER A 63 -2.90 0.42 25.42
C SER A 63 -2.10 1.71 25.54
N GLU A 64 -2.41 2.73 24.74
CA GLU A 64 -1.72 4.02 24.69
C GLU A 64 -0.19 3.87 24.55
N ALA A 65 0.24 3.03 23.61
CA ALA A 65 1.65 2.85 23.31
C ALA A 65 2.28 4.20 22.95
N LYS A 66 3.35 4.56 23.67
CA LYS A 66 3.92 5.90 23.64
C LYS A 66 5.02 6.03 22.59
N PHE A 67 4.82 6.91 21.63
CA PHE A 67 5.81 7.33 20.64
C PHE A 67 6.23 8.77 20.92
N VAL A 68 7.54 9.01 21.07
CA VAL A 68 8.10 10.37 21.21
C VAL A 68 8.76 10.75 19.89
N CYS A 69 8.30 11.83 19.27
CA CYS A 69 8.70 12.22 17.93
C CYS A 69 8.96 13.73 17.84
N HIS A 70 9.72 14.15 16.83
CA HIS A 70 9.86 15.56 16.50
C HIS A 70 8.58 16.07 15.82
N LYS A 71 8.03 17.15 16.38
CA LYS A 71 6.81 17.80 15.89
C LYS A 71 6.92 18.17 14.42
N ALA A 72 8.06 18.76 14.03
CA ALA A 72 8.33 19.19 12.67
C ALA A 72 8.40 18.01 11.68
N VAL A 73 8.91 16.85 12.10
CA VAL A 73 8.97 15.66 11.24
C VAL A 73 7.57 15.12 10.98
N LEU A 74 6.75 14.98 12.02
CA LEU A 74 5.37 14.51 11.87
C LEU A 74 4.53 15.49 11.05
N GLY A 75 4.58 16.79 11.37
CA GLY A 75 3.82 17.82 10.64
C GLY A 75 4.24 17.93 9.16
N PHE A 76 5.53 17.88 8.87
CA PHE A 76 5.99 17.98 7.48
C PHE A 76 5.51 16.83 6.58
N TRP A 77 5.34 15.64 7.15
CA TRP A 77 4.95 14.45 6.39
C TRP A 77 3.46 14.09 6.49
N SER A 78 2.68 14.79 7.32
CA SER A 78 1.27 14.48 7.53
C SER A 78 0.48 15.76 7.78
N GLU A 79 -0.48 16.03 6.91
CA GLU A 79 -1.37 17.19 7.05
C GLU A 79 -2.23 17.08 8.32
N PHE A 80 -2.57 15.85 8.73
CA PHE A 80 -3.25 15.60 9.99
C PHE A 80 -2.42 16.11 11.19
N PHE A 81 -1.14 15.72 11.25
CA PHE A 81 -0.26 16.16 12.33
C PHE A 81 0.06 17.65 12.24
N ASP A 82 0.25 18.19 11.04
CA ASP A 82 0.46 19.63 10.83
C ASP A 82 -0.70 20.44 11.40
N ALA A 83 -1.93 20.07 11.03
CA ALA A 83 -3.14 20.70 11.54
C ALA A 83 -3.31 20.54 13.05
N ALA A 84 -3.02 19.35 13.60
CA ALA A 84 -3.13 19.08 15.03
C ALA A 84 -2.11 19.88 15.87
N PHE A 85 -0.93 20.16 15.32
CA PHE A 85 0.19 20.80 16.01
C PHE A 85 0.28 22.31 15.85
N TYR A 86 -0.13 22.82 14.69
CA TYR A 86 -0.01 24.23 14.32
C TYR A 86 -1.37 24.91 14.13
N GLY A 87 -2.47 24.15 14.17
CA GLY A 87 -3.83 24.68 14.22
C GLY A 87 -4.26 25.09 15.63
N ASN A 88 -5.51 25.54 15.73
CA ASN A 88 -6.13 25.98 16.99
C ASN A 88 -6.75 24.82 17.81
N MET A 89 -6.18 23.62 17.70
CA MET A 89 -6.70 22.43 18.39
C MET A 89 -6.11 22.29 19.81
N LYS A 90 -6.81 21.60 20.72
CA LYS A 90 -6.36 21.44 22.12
C LYS A 90 -5.04 20.69 22.21
N GLU A 91 -4.83 19.78 21.28
CA GLU A 91 -3.65 18.94 21.10
C GLU A 91 -2.38 19.77 20.90
N ALA A 92 -2.50 20.94 20.26
CA ALA A 92 -1.38 21.88 20.11
C ALA A 92 -0.87 22.40 21.46
N ALA A 93 -1.74 22.54 22.46
CA ALA A 93 -1.37 22.95 23.81
C ALA A 93 -0.90 21.76 24.67
N GLU A 94 -1.51 20.58 24.51
CA GLU A 94 -1.22 19.38 25.32
C GLU A 94 0.04 18.63 24.86
N ARG A 95 0.57 18.94 23.66
CA ARG A 95 1.73 18.26 23.03
C ARG A 95 1.59 16.74 22.97
N THR A 96 0.36 16.26 23.04
CA THR A 96 0.00 14.85 23.10
C THR A 96 -1.16 14.61 22.15
N ILE A 97 -0.99 13.67 21.22
CA ILE A 97 -2.06 13.23 20.32
C ILE A 97 -2.39 11.78 20.65
N ARG A 98 -3.69 11.44 20.68
CA ARG A 98 -4.18 10.09 20.93
C ARG A 98 -4.83 9.54 19.67
N LEU A 99 -4.40 8.37 19.24
CA LEU A 99 -4.93 7.64 18.09
C LEU A 99 -5.35 6.22 18.53
N PRO A 100 -6.48 6.08 19.24
CA PRO A 100 -6.88 4.81 19.85
C PRO A 100 -7.25 3.72 18.83
N GLU A 101 -7.63 4.11 17.61
CA GLU A 101 -8.02 3.20 16.52
C GLU A 101 -6.83 2.74 15.65
N GLU A 102 -5.63 3.25 15.94
CA GLU A 102 -4.44 2.94 15.15
C GLU A 102 -3.64 1.78 15.75
N HIS A 103 -3.00 1.00 14.87
CA HIS A 103 -2.18 -0.14 15.27
C HIS A 103 -0.73 0.28 15.48
N ASN A 104 -0.12 -0.15 16.59
CA ASN A 104 1.25 0.21 16.97
C ASN A 104 2.26 -0.05 15.85
N THR A 105 2.23 -1.25 15.27
CA THR A 105 3.17 -1.64 14.19
C THR A 105 2.97 -0.83 12.92
N ALA A 106 1.74 -0.39 12.63
CA ALA A 106 1.47 0.45 11.46
C ALA A 106 2.04 1.86 11.68
N PHE A 107 1.80 2.43 12.88
CA PHE A 107 2.33 3.73 13.23
C PHE A 107 3.86 3.73 13.33
N GLU A 108 4.46 2.66 13.86
CA GLU A 108 5.91 2.47 13.87
C GLU A 108 6.50 2.46 12.46
N ALA A 109 5.84 1.80 11.50
CA ALA A 109 6.25 1.82 10.10
C ALA A 109 6.17 3.24 9.49
N PHE A 110 5.12 4.00 9.81
CA PHE A 110 4.99 5.40 9.42
C PHE A 110 6.12 6.26 10.01
N VAL A 111 6.40 6.15 11.31
CA VAL A 111 7.47 6.90 11.98
C VAL A 111 8.83 6.52 11.38
N THR A 112 9.11 5.23 11.22
CA THR A 112 10.35 4.73 10.61
C THR A 112 10.54 5.33 9.22
N TRP A 113 9.50 5.31 8.39
CA TRP A 113 9.52 5.94 7.08
C TRP A 113 9.72 7.45 7.17
N ALA A 114 9.05 8.14 8.09
CA ALA A 114 9.16 9.59 8.24
C ALA A 114 10.61 10.00 8.50
N TYR A 115 11.38 9.23 9.29
CA TYR A 115 12.79 9.53 9.56
C TYR A 115 13.77 9.02 8.50
N THR A 116 13.48 7.90 7.83
CA THR A 116 14.47 7.18 7.00
C THR A 116 14.17 7.16 5.51
N GLY A 117 12.92 7.49 5.13
CA GLY A 117 12.41 7.32 3.77
C GLY A 117 12.15 5.87 3.37
N GLN A 118 12.34 4.92 4.28
CA GLN A 118 12.17 3.48 4.05
C GLN A 118 10.96 2.97 4.83
N VAL A 119 10.10 2.22 4.15
CA VAL A 119 8.97 1.54 4.78
C VAL A 119 9.43 0.13 5.14
N ASN A 120 9.34 -0.22 6.42
CA ASN A 120 9.65 -1.55 6.93
C ASN A 120 8.56 -1.97 7.92
N SER A 121 7.95 -3.13 7.70
CA SER A 121 6.88 -3.66 8.55
C SER A 121 6.59 -5.11 8.20
N ASP A 122 6.12 -5.87 9.20
CA ASP A 122 5.55 -7.21 9.00
C ASP A 122 4.06 -7.16 8.61
N LEU A 123 3.45 -5.97 8.56
CA LEU A 123 2.07 -5.79 8.15
C LEU A 123 1.90 -5.87 6.63
N CYS A 124 0.69 -6.22 6.19
CA CYS A 124 0.33 -6.13 4.78
C CYS A 124 0.45 -4.67 4.30
N PRO A 125 1.05 -4.41 3.12
CA PRO A 125 1.17 -3.05 2.60
C PRO A 125 -0.16 -2.30 2.53
N GLU A 126 -1.29 -2.96 2.30
CA GLU A 126 -2.62 -2.33 2.24
C GLU A 126 -3.01 -1.66 3.55
N GLU A 127 -2.59 -2.23 4.69
CA GLU A 127 -2.83 -1.64 6.01
C GLU A 127 -2.01 -0.36 6.20
N LEU A 128 -0.76 -0.38 5.74
CA LEU A 128 0.12 0.80 5.80
C LEU A 128 -0.39 1.91 4.88
N TRP A 129 -0.89 1.55 3.70
CA TRP A 129 -1.46 2.52 2.76
C TRP A 129 -2.70 3.18 3.37
N ALA A 130 -3.60 2.39 3.97
CA ALA A 130 -4.79 2.89 4.66
C ALA A 130 -4.44 3.80 5.84
N LEU A 131 -3.37 3.49 6.60
CA LEU A 131 -2.85 4.40 7.61
C LEU A 131 -2.41 5.74 6.98
N GLY A 132 -1.67 5.69 5.88
CA GLY A 132 -1.22 6.91 5.18
C GLY A 132 -2.37 7.81 4.73
N ASP A 133 -3.45 7.20 4.23
CA ASP A 133 -4.66 7.93 3.85
C ASP A 133 -5.33 8.60 5.07
N ARG A 134 -5.49 7.86 6.18
CA ARG A 134 -6.05 8.39 7.44
C ARG A 134 -5.21 9.51 8.04
N LEU A 135 -3.89 9.37 8.02
CA LEU A 135 -2.95 10.39 8.47
C LEU A 135 -2.79 11.54 7.48
N ARG A 136 -3.51 11.55 6.34
CA ARG A 136 -3.34 12.54 5.27
C ARG A 136 -1.86 12.71 4.92
N SER A 137 -1.18 11.59 4.66
CA SER A 137 0.22 11.51 4.28
C SER A 137 0.37 10.92 2.88
N PRO A 138 0.12 11.72 1.81
CA PRO A 138 0.21 11.22 0.44
C PRO A 138 1.58 10.62 0.12
N LYS A 139 2.67 11.20 0.66
CA LYS A 139 4.01 10.69 0.40
C LYS A 139 4.29 9.33 1.07
N PHE A 140 3.70 9.05 2.22
CA PHE A 140 3.78 7.73 2.84
C PHE A 140 2.96 6.72 2.02
N SER A 141 1.71 7.05 1.68
CA SER A 141 0.87 6.22 0.81
C SER A 141 1.56 5.92 -0.53
N ASN A 142 2.29 6.88 -1.09
CA ASN A 142 3.08 6.69 -2.30
C ASN A 142 4.26 5.74 -2.08
N ALA A 143 4.98 5.89 -0.97
CA ALA A 143 6.08 4.99 -0.61
C ALA A 143 5.59 3.53 -0.50
N VAL A 144 4.45 3.33 0.17
CA VAL A 144 3.80 2.02 0.29
C VAL A 144 3.31 1.49 -1.06
N MET A 145 2.71 2.34 -1.90
CA MET A 145 2.27 1.94 -3.24
C MET A 145 3.43 1.46 -4.12
N TYR A 146 4.62 2.06 -3.96
CA TYR A 146 5.80 1.56 -4.67
C TYR A 146 6.23 0.16 -4.22
N LEU A 147 6.08 -0.17 -2.94
CA LEU A 147 6.34 -1.51 -2.44
C LEU A 147 5.36 -2.50 -3.07
N MET A 148 4.06 -2.23 -2.98
CA MET A 148 3.02 -3.08 -3.61
C MET A 148 3.27 -3.29 -5.09
N PHE A 149 3.56 -2.20 -5.83
CA PHE A 149 3.83 -2.30 -7.26
C PHE A 149 5.03 -3.20 -7.55
N ASN A 150 6.11 -3.07 -6.77
CA ASN A 150 7.29 -3.90 -6.90
C ASN A 150 6.95 -5.38 -6.62
N ASP A 151 6.29 -5.63 -5.49
CA ASP A 151 5.95 -6.98 -5.01
C ASP A 151 5.06 -7.72 -6.01
N TYR A 152 4.03 -7.04 -6.54
CA TYR A 152 3.11 -7.60 -7.53
C TYR A 152 3.70 -7.69 -8.95
N SER A 153 4.73 -6.91 -9.27
CA SER A 153 5.37 -6.94 -10.60
C SER A 153 6.45 -8.01 -10.73
N HIS A 154 7.20 -8.27 -9.65
CA HIS A 154 8.34 -9.19 -9.68
C HIS A 154 7.98 -10.64 -9.31
N GLY A 155 6.75 -10.88 -8.85
CA GLY A 155 6.26 -12.22 -8.52
C GLY A 155 6.78 -12.73 -7.17
N ASP A 156 7.38 -11.87 -6.36
CA ASP A 156 7.82 -12.18 -5.00
C ASP A 156 6.62 -12.30 -4.05
N THR A 157 5.53 -11.60 -4.33
CA THR A 157 4.27 -11.71 -3.58
C THR A 157 3.09 -11.57 -4.54
N PHE A 158 2.03 -12.31 -4.27
CA PHE A 158 0.84 -12.34 -5.10
C PHE A 158 -0.33 -11.69 -4.38
N LEU A 159 -1.20 -11.03 -5.16
CA LEU A 159 -2.40 -10.41 -4.60
C LEU A 159 -3.28 -11.49 -3.97
N SER A 160 -3.52 -11.34 -2.67
CA SER A 160 -4.35 -12.26 -1.87
C SER A 160 -5.76 -11.70 -1.67
N THR A 161 -6.71 -12.57 -1.34
CA THR A 161 -8.08 -12.15 -0.96
C THR A 161 -8.04 -11.25 0.28
N LYS A 162 -7.16 -11.53 1.25
CA LYS A 162 -6.95 -10.70 2.44
C LYS A 162 -6.53 -9.27 2.08
N SER A 163 -5.62 -9.10 1.10
CA SER A 163 -5.21 -7.77 0.62
C SER A 163 -6.39 -6.98 0.08
N VAL A 164 -7.27 -7.64 -0.70
CA VAL A 164 -8.49 -7.04 -1.24
C VAL A 164 -9.46 -6.68 -0.12
N GLU A 165 -9.72 -7.58 0.82
CA GLU A 165 -10.60 -7.33 1.97
C GLU A 165 -10.12 -6.13 2.80
N ILE A 166 -8.82 -6.05 3.08
CA ILE A 166 -8.22 -4.92 3.81
C ILE A 166 -8.42 -3.61 3.05
N ALA A 167 -8.08 -3.59 1.76
CA ALA A 167 -8.18 -2.36 0.96
C ALA A 167 -9.60 -1.83 0.89
N PHE A 168 -10.59 -2.70 0.69
CA PHE A 168 -11.99 -2.28 0.54
C PHE A 168 -12.71 -2.03 1.87
N SER A 169 -12.28 -2.66 2.97
CA SER A 169 -12.87 -2.42 4.30
C SER A 169 -12.26 -1.21 5.02
N LYS A 170 -10.98 -0.89 4.77
CA LYS A 170 -10.24 0.14 5.51
C LYS A 170 -10.05 1.46 4.74
N THR A 171 -10.51 1.56 3.49
CA THR A 171 -10.37 2.78 2.69
C THR A 171 -11.68 3.25 2.10
N ALA A 172 -11.76 4.53 1.75
CA ALA A 172 -12.93 5.12 1.09
C ALA A 172 -13.21 4.44 -0.27
N GLU A 173 -14.48 4.41 -0.66
CA GLU A 173 -14.89 3.86 -1.96
C GLU A 173 -14.14 4.55 -3.10
N SER A 174 -13.62 3.75 -4.03
CA SER A 174 -12.84 4.23 -5.18
C SER A 174 -11.57 4.99 -4.78
N SER A 175 -11.03 4.72 -3.59
CA SER A 175 -9.70 5.16 -3.20
C SER A 175 -8.66 4.72 -4.23
N GLN A 176 -7.54 5.42 -4.25
CA GLN A 176 -6.46 5.09 -5.17
C GLN A 176 -5.92 3.67 -4.96
N LEU A 177 -5.96 3.15 -3.72
CA LEU A 177 -5.65 1.75 -3.44
C LEU A 177 -6.64 0.78 -4.06
N GLN A 178 -7.95 1.01 -3.90
CA GLN A 178 -8.96 0.14 -4.52
C GLN A 178 -8.80 0.11 -6.03
N ASN A 179 -8.62 1.27 -6.67
CA ASN A 179 -8.42 1.36 -8.12
C ASN A 179 -7.14 0.64 -8.56
N PHE A 180 -6.05 0.77 -7.80
CA PHE A 180 -4.81 0.04 -8.06
C PHE A 180 -4.99 -1.47 -8.00
N LEU A 181 -5.65 -1.99 -6.96
CA LEU A 181 -5.89 -3.44 -6.85
C LEU A 181 -6.80 -3.95 -7.96
N ILE A 182 -7.81 -3.19 -8.37
CA ILE A 182 -8.67 -3.55 -9.52
C ILE A 182 -7.84 -3.61 -10.80
N GLU A 183 -6.95 -2.66 -11.04
CA GLU A 183 -6.05 -2.70 -12.21
C GLU A 183 -5.11 -3.93 -12.16
N VAL A 184 -4.60 -4.29 -10.98
CA VAL A 184 -3.79 -5.51 -10.79
C VAL A 184 -4.61 -6.76 -11.11
N ILE A 185 -5.83 -6.88 -10.56
CA ILE A 185 -6.77 -7.99 -10.82
C ILE A 185 -7.07 -8.08 -12.32
N ASN A 186 -7.33 -6.96 -13.00
CA ASN A 186 -7.57 -6.93 -14.44
C ASN A 186 -6.35 -7.39 -15.25
N SER A 187 -5.15 -7.01 -14.82
CA SER A 187 -3.92 -7.33 -15.55
C SER A 187 -3.47 -8.78 -15.40
N GLN A 188 -3.65 -9.38 -14.22
CA GLN A 188 -3.14 -10.73 -13.91
C GLN A 188 -4.23 -11.80 -13.81
N GLY A 189 -5.48 -11.37 -13.64
CA GLY A 189 -6.58 -12.21 -13.17
C GLY A 189 -6.49 -12.46 -11.65
N PRO A 190 -7.62 -12.75 -10.97
CA PRO A 190 -7.62 -13.20 -9.57
C PRO A 190 -6.88 -14.55 -9.39
N LEU A 191 -6.73 -15.32 -10.48
CA LEU A 191 -5.96 -16.57 -10.53
C LEU A 191 -4.70 -16.36 -11.37
N CYS A 192 -3.75 -15.59 -10.83
CA CYS A 192 -2.52 -15.22 -11.53
C CYS A 192 -1.79 -16.46 -12.11
N LYS A 193 -1.59 -16.48 -13.44
CA LYS A 193 -1.01 -17.63 -14.18
C LYS A 193 0.37 -18.06 -13.68
N THR A 194 1.12 -17.13 -13.08
CA THR A 194 2.42 -17.42 -12.47
C THR A 194 2.25 -18.24 -11.20
N VAL A 195 1.30 -17.88 -10.33
CA VAL A 195 1.00 -18.59 -9.07
C VAL A 195 0.53 -20.00 -9.33
N LEU A 196 -0.26 -20.20 -10.38
CA LEU A 196 -0.77 -21.52 -10.78
C LEU A 196 0.33 -22.53 -11.11
N ARG A 197 1.57 -22.09 -11.33
CA ARG A 197 2.74 -22.94 -11.59
C ARG A 197 3.61 -23.17 -10.36
N CYS A 198 3.27 -22.58 -9.22
CA CYS A 198 3.99 -22.69 -7.96
C CYS A 198 3.34 -23.72 -7.03
N GLU A 199 4.08 -24.22 -6.05
CA GLU A 199 3.57 -25.16 -5.04
C GLU A 199 2.38 -24.59 -4.23
N ILE A 200 2.33 -23.26 -4.10
CA ILE A 200 1.25 -22.55 -3.39
C ILE A 200 -0.04 -22.40 -4.22
N ALA A 201 -0.09 -22.89 -5.46
CA ALA A 201 -1.24 -22.76 -6.36
C ALA A 201 -2.55 -23.26 -5.74
N SER A 202 -2.53 -24.46 -5.15
CA SER A 202 -3.75 -25.10 -4.61
C SER A 202 -4.40 -24.30 -3.47
N PRO A 203 -3.70 -23.89 -2.40
CA PRO A 203 -4.30 -23.03 -1.37
C PRO A 203 -4.72 -21.66 -1.93
N TYR A 204 -3.91 -21.02 -2.77
CA TYR A 204 -4.24 -19.74 -3.39
C TYR A 204 -5.54 -19.78 -4.21
N VAL A 205 -5.68 -20.78 -5.08
CA VAL A 205 -6.87 -20.99 -5.90
C VAL A 205 -8.10 -21.21 -5.02
N ARG A 206 -7.99 -22.04 -3.99
CA ARG A 206 -9.10 -22.33 -3.08
C ARG A 206 -9.56 -21.08 -2.33
N ASP A 207 -8.65 -20.23 -1.89
CA ASP A 207 -9.00 -19.01 -1.17
C ASP A 207 -9.74 -18.02 -2.08
N TRP A 208 -9.26 -17.83 -3.32
CA TRP A 208 -9.96 -17.01 -4.31
C TRP A 208 -11.31 -17.59 -4.73
N GLN A 209 -11.42 -18.91 -4.93
CA GLN A 209 -12.70 -19.56 -5.24
C GLN A 209 -13.70 -19.37 -4.11
N ARG A 210 -13.28 -19.57 -2.85
CA ARG A 210 -14.14 -19.34 -1.68
C ARG A 210 -14.60 -17.88 -1.58
N PHE A 211 -13.70 -16.94 -1.82
CA PHE A 211 -14.03 -15.51 -1.81
C PHE A 211 -15.07 -15.18 -2.89
N ILE A 212 -14.88 -15.65 -4.11
CA ILE A 212 -15.81 -15.42 -5.24
C ILE A 212 -17.16 -16.11 -4.98
N GLN A 213 -17.15 -17.37 -4.52
CA GLN A 213 -18.36 -18.15 -4.22
C GLN A 213 -19.14 -17.56 -3.03
N GLY A 214 -18.43 -16.99 -2.05
CA GLY A 214 -19.04 -16.25 -0.94
C GLY A 214 -19.81 -15.02 -1.40
N GLY A 215 -19.44 -14.44 -2.55
CA GLY A 215 -20.13 -13.33 -3.16
C GLY A 215 -20.12 -12.06 -2.30
N GLY A 216 -21.26 -11.37 -2.26
CA GLY A 216 -21.45 -10.16 -1.46
C GLY A 216 -21.02 -8.88 -2.17
N GLU A 217 -21.22 -7.76 -1.47
CA GLU A 217 -21.05 -6.41 -2.01
C GLU A 217 -19.63 -6.16 -2.54
N LEU A 218 -18.62 -6.68 -1.85
CA LEU A 218 -17.22 -6.54 -2.27
C LEU A 218 -16.94 -7.23 -3.62
N VAL A 219 -17.43 -8.47 -3.81
CA VAL A 219 -17.29 -9.17 -5.08
C VAL A 219 -18.05 -8.43 -6.18
N LEU A 220 -19.25 -7.92 -5.90
CA LEU A 220 -20.02 -7.11 -6.85
C LEU A 220 -19.28 -5.83 -7.24
N GLN A 221 -18.71 -5.10 -6.28
CA GLN A 221 -17.93 -3.89 -6.54
C GLN A 221 -16.71 -4.17 -7.41
N ILE A 222 -16.00 -5.27 -7.15
CA ILE A 222 -14.86 -5.68 -7.98
C ILE A 222 -15.35 -6.02 -9.38
N VAL A 223 -16.35 -6.90 -9.51
CA VAL A 223 -16.87 -7.33 -10.83
C VAL A 223 -17.40 -6.14 -11.63
N GLN A 224 -18.18 -5.24 -11.04
CA GLN A 224 -18.68 -4.04 -11.71
C GLN A 224 -17.53 -3.16 -12.21
N LYS A 225 -16.51 -2.91 -11.38
CA LYS A 225 -15.37 -2.06 -11.77
C LYS A 225 -14.43 -2.74 -12.76
N VAL A 226 -14.28 -4.07 -12.68
CA VAL A 226 -13.62 -4.89 -13.70
C VAL A 226 -14.36 -4.76 -15.03
N SER A 227 -15.69 -4.88 -15.02
CA SER A 227 -16.55 -4.82 -16.21
C SER A 227 -16.52 -3.46 -16.91
N LEU A 228 -16.54 -2.36 -16.13
CA LEU A 228 -16.49 -0.98 -16.63
C LEU A 228 -15.16 -0.59 -17.28
N ILE A 229 -14.07 -1.30 -16.98
CA ILE A 229 -12.78 -1.12 -17.65
C ILE A 229 -12.70 -1.97 -18.93
N ASN A 230 -13.60 -2.95 -19.08
CA ASN A 230 -13.52 -4.05 -20.03
C ASN A 230 -14.62 -4.02 -21.11
N ASP A 231 -14.95 -2.85 -21.66
CA ASP A 231 -15.70 -2.74 -22.94
C ASP A 231 -14.96 -3.44 -24.13
N THR A 232 -13.80 -4.06 -23.88
CA THR A 232 -13.03 -4.91 -24.80
C THR A 232 -12.93 -6.39 -24.39
N TRP A 233 -13.54 -6.83 -23.29
CA TRP A 233 -13.43 -8.21 -22.78
C TRP A 233 -14.60 -9.07 -23.27
N SER A 234 -14.44 -9.67 -24.45
CA SER A 234 -15.42 -10.61 -25.04
C SER A 234 -15.20 -12.07 -24.62
N GLY A 235 -14.36 -12.34 -23.62
CA GLY A 235 -14.11 -13.68 -23.11
C GLY A 235 -14.92 -13.92 -21.85
N GLY A 236 -15.93 -14.79 -21.90
CA GLY A 236 -16.69 -15.18 -20.71
C GLY A 236 -15.78 -15.79 -19.62
N ILE A 237 -16.29 -15.82 -18.40
CA ILE A 237 -15.71 -16.64 -17.32
C ILE A 237 -15.94 -18.09 -17.71
N ASP A 238 -14.94 -18.73 -18.31
CA ASP A 238 -14.92 -20.18 -18.43
C ASP A 238 -14.76 -20.75 -17.01
N VAL A 239 -15.88 -21.19 -16.45
CA VAL A 239 -15.91 -22.06 -15.28
C VAL A 239 -15.18 -23.34 -15.71
N VAL A 240 -13.94 -23.50 -15.25
CA VAL A 240 -13.20 -24.73 -15.45
C VAL A 240 -13.99 -25.84 -14.75
N ASN A 241 -14.64 -26.70 -15.52
CA ASN A 241 -15.21 -27.94 -15.01
C ASN A 241 -14.07 -28.84 -14.54
N ASP A 242 -14.21 -29.41 -13.34
CA ASP A 242 -13.22 -30.27 -12.64
C ASP A 242 -12.85 -31.58 -13.38
N GLU A 243 -13.24 -31.77 -14.64
CA GLU A 243 -13.07 -33.05 -15.37
C GLU A 243 -11.84 -33.11 -16.30
N GLU A 244 -11.02 -32.05 -16.43
CA GLU A 244 -9.86 -32.05 -17.34
C GLU A 244 -8.52 -31.68 -16.67
N LEU A 245 -8.13 -32.44 -15.64
CA LEU A 245 -6.72 -32.51 -15.21
C LEU A 245 -6.14 -33.89 -15.59
N PRO A 246 -5.20 -33.97 -16.55
CA PRO A 246 -4.46 -35.20 -16.80
C PRO A 246 -3.43 -35.38 -15.68
N TRP A 247 -3.61 -36.47 -14.91
CA TRP A 247 -2.69 -37.18 -14.00
C TRP A 247 -1.51 -36.40 -13.39
#